data_AF-A0AAV0QL55-F1
#
_entry.id   AF-A0AAV0QL55-F1
#
_cell.length_a   1.000
_cell.length_b   1.000
_cell.length_c   1.000
_cell.angle_alpha   90.00
_cell.angle_beta   90.00
_cell.angle_gamma   90.00
#
_symmetry.space_group_name_H-M   'P 1'
#
loop_
_entity.id
_entity.type
_entity.pdbx_description
1 polymer ?
#
loop_
_entity_poly.entity_id
_entity_poly.type
_entity_poly.pdbx_seq_one_letter_code
_entity_poly.pdbx_strand_id
1 'polypeptide(L)'
;MIDLLSRAGRIKEAQDFIHKMPFPPDAVGWATLLSSCRVHSNLEVGKWAAESLLDLEPTNPAGYILLSSIYAAKGKEKIKMLGHHSERLAIAFGLIFIPRHCPIRVVKNLRVCRDCHNATKYISKITQREILVRDAVRFHLFKDGACSCGDFW
;
A
#
# COMPACT_ATOMS: atom_id res chain seq x y z
N MET A 1 -5.94 27.34 16.15
CA MET A 1 -4.75 27.18 15.27
C MET A 1 -4.54 25.74 14.82
N ILE A 2 -4.60 24.76 15.73
CA ILE A 2 -4.49 23.32 15.40
C ILE A 2 -5.50 22.92 14.32
N ASP A 3 -6.79 23.26 14.46
CA ASP A 3 -7.83 22.95 13.46
C ASP A 3 -7.51 23.51 12.06
N LEU A 4 -7.17 24.80 11.98
CA LEU A 4 -6.81 25.47 10.73
C LEU A 4 -5.65 24.79 10.00
N LEU A 5 -4.53 24.53 10.70
CA LEU A 5 -3.35 23.88 10.12
C LEU A 5 -3.64 22.43 9.73
N SER A 6 -4.40 21.72 10.56
CA SER A 6 -4.75 20.32 10.36
C SER A 6 -5.66 20.12 9.14
N ARG A 7 -6.62 21.03 8.92
CA ARG A 7 -7.52 21.03 7.75
C ARG A 7 -6.83 21.48 6.46
N ALA A 8 -5.82 22.36 6.57
CA ALA A 8 -4.98 22.75 5.45
C ALA A 8 -3.94 21.69 5.05
N GLY A 9 -3.91 20.53 5.72
CA GLY A 9 -2.91 19.48 5.49
C GLY A 9 -1.50 19.81 5.98
N ARG A 10 -1.32 20.91 6.71
CA ARG A 10 -0.04 21.36 7.27
C ARG A 10 0.24 20.67 8.61
N ILE A 11 0.21 19.34 8.61
CA ILE A 11 0.24 18.51 9.83
C ILE A 11 1.51 18.74 10.67
N LYS A 12 2.69 18.88 10.02
CA LYS A 12 3.95 19.15 10.73
C LYS A 12 3.94 20.50 11.45
N GLU A 13 3.34 21.51 10.85
CA GLU A 13 3.25 22.82 11.49
C GLU A 13 2.23 22.83 12.63
N ALA A 14 1.16 22.03 12.51
CA ALA A 14 0.25 21.81 13.62
C ALA A 14 0.97 21.16 14.80
N GLN A 15 1.84 20.17 14.54
CA GLN A 15 2.69 19.55 15.55
C GLN A 15 3.70 20.54 16.17
N ASP A 16 4.43 21.30 15.34
CA ASP A 16 5.38 22.31 15.81
C ASP A 16 4.69 23.39 16.66
N PHE A 17 3.46 23.77 16.28
CA PHE A 17 2.65 24.70 17.05
C PHE A 17 2.33 24.12 18.43
N ILE A 18 1.89 22.86 18.50
CA ILE A 18 1.58 22.18 19.77
C ILE A 18 2.81 22.10 20.67
N HIS A 19 4.00 21.79 20.13
CA HIS A 19 5.24 21.77 20.92
C HIS A 19 5.60 23.13 21.52
N LYS A 20 5.17 24.23 20.90
CA LYS A 20 5.41 25.60 21.39
C LYS A 20 4.30 26.11 22.33
N MET A 21 3.22 25.36 22.50
CA MET A 21 2.14 25.77 23.40
C MET A 21 2.60 25.67 24.86
N PRO A 22 2.20 26.63 25.71
CA PRO A 22 2.53 26.59 27.14
C PRO A 22 1.75 25.51 27.90
N PHE A 23 0.72 24.92 27.28
CA PHE A 23 -0.10 23.83 27.80
C PHE A 23 -0.51 22.89 26.66
N PRO A 24 -0.73 21.59 26.94
CA PRO A 24 -1.17 20.65 25.93
C PRO A 24 -2.58 20.99 25.42
N PRO A 25 -2.91 20.62 24.17
CA PRO A 25 -4.27 20.66 23.65
C PRO A 25 -5.24 19.84 24.51
N ASP A 26 -6.51 20.22 24.47
CA ASP A 26 -7.61 19.44 25.02
C ASP A 26 -7.97 18.25 24.10
N ALA A 27 -8.91 17.43 24.56
CA ALA A 27 -9.38 16.25 23.82
C ALA A 27 -9.87 16.61 22.41
N VAL A 28 -10.53 17.76 22.24
CA VAL A 28 -11.01 18.24 20.95
C VAL A 28 -9.84 18.58 20.02
N GLY A 29 -8.81 19.25 20.53
CA GLY A 29 -7.59 19.57 19.79
C GLY A 29 -6.87 18.31 19.29
N TRP A 30 -6.69 17.31 20.14
CA TRP A 30 -6.07 16.04 19.76
C TRP A 30 -6.94 15.23 18.78
N ALA A 31 -8.24 15.14 19.01
CA ALA A 31 -9.17 14.46 18.10
C ALA A 31 -9.18 15.10 16.71
N THR A 32 -9.07 16.43 16.64
CA THR A 32 -9.00 17.19 15.39
C THR A 32 -7.72 16.86 14.62
N LEU A 33 -6.57 16.91 15.29
CA LEU A 33 -5.28 16.56 14.69
C LEU A 33 -5.28 15.10 14.21
N LEU A 34 -5.79 14.18 15.04
CA LEU A 34 -5.86 12.75 14.75
C LEU A 34 -6.74 12.45 13.53
N SER A 35 -7.91 13.09 13.44
CA SER A 35 -8.80 12.96 12.29
C SER A 35 -8.15 13.47 11.00
N SER A 36 -7.44 14.60 11.04
CA SER A 36 -6.68 15.10 9.90
C SER A 36 -5.49 14.20 9.52
N CYS A 37 -4.78 13.63 10.50
CA CYS A 37 -3.72 12.66 10.24
C CYS A 37 -4.23 11.42 9.49
N ARG A 38 -5.46 10.98 9.78
CA ARG A 38 -6.14 9.92 9.03
C ARG A 38 -6.40 10.33 7.57
N VAL A 39 -6.84 11.55 7.32
CA VAL A 39 -7.12 12.06 5.96
C VAL A 39 -5.82 12.21 5.14
N HIS A 40 -4.77 12.74 5.77
CA HIS A 40 -3.49 13.02 5.12
C HIS A 40 -2.47 11.87 5.23
N SER A 41 -2.89 10.71 5.74
CA SER A 41 -2.06 9.50 5.90
C SER A 41 -0.75 9.73 6.67
N ASN A 42 -0.75 10.64 7.65
CA ASN A 42 0.42 10.93 8.46
C ASN A 42 0.42 10.06 9.73
N LEU A 43 1.09 8.91 9.66
CA LEU A 43 1.11 7.93 10.75
C LEU A 43 1.85 8.43 11.99
N GLU A 44 2.98 9.11 11.83
CA GLU A 44 3.82 9.49 12.97
C GLU A 44 3.09 10.48 13.89
N VAL A 45 2.55 11.54 13.29
CA VAL A 45 1.78 12.54 14.05
C VAL A 45 0.43 11.97 14.49
N GLY A 46 -0.18 11.09 13.69
CA GLY A 46 -1.43 10.41 14.05
C GLY A 46 -1.27 9.49 15.27
N LYS A 47 -0.17 8.73 15.36
CA LYS A 47 0.10 7.89 16.54
C LYS A 47 0.28 8.76 17.79
N TRP A 48 1.07 9.81 17.69
CA TRP A 48 1.31 10.74 18.80
C TRP A 48 0.02 11.43 19.28
N ALA A 49 -0.83 11.87 18.35
CA ALA A 49 -2.11 12.49 18.68
C ALA A 49 -3.08 11.49 19.33
N ALA A 50 -3.06 10.22 18.90
CA ALA A 50 -3.88 9.18 19.51
C ALA A 50 -3.43 8.82 20.92
N GLU A 51 -2.12 8.63 21.14
CA GLU A 51 -1.56 8.37 22.48
C GLU A 51 -1.88 9.53 23.43
N SER A 52 -1.67 10.77 23.00
CA SER A 52 -2.00 11.95 23.81
C SER A 52 -3.50 12.05 24.14
N LEU A 53 -4.39 11.68 23.21
CA LEU A 53 -5.83 11.65 23.45
C LEU A 53 -6.24 10.54 24.43
N LEU A 54 -5.61 9.37 24.35
CA LEU A 54 -5.85 8.25 25.25
C LEU A 54 -5.34 8.52 26.66
N ASP A 55 -4.24 9.25 26.81
CA ASP A 55 -3.74 9.68 28.11
C ASP A 55 -4.68 10.70 28.77
N LEU A 56 -5.29 11.59 27.97
CA LEU A 56 -6.27 12.58 28.43
C LEU A 56 -7.64 11.98 28.74
N GLU A 57 -8.14 11.10 27.88
CA GLU A 57 -9.45 10.46 28.01
C GLU A 57 -9.37 8.94 27.73
N PRO A 58 -8.93 8.13 28.70
CA PRO A 58 -8.73 6.69 28.51
C PRO A 58 -10.01 5.93 28.14
N THR A 59 -11.17 6.46 28.54
CA THR A 59 -12.49 5.88 28.29
C THR A 59 -13.09 6.29 26.94
N ASN A 60 -12.46 7.23 26.22
CA ASN A 60 -13.00 7.71 24.96
C ASN A 60 -12.69 6.71 23.82
N PRO A 61 -13.72 6.05 23.24
CA PRO A 61 -13.49 5.07 22.17
C PRO A 61 -12.97 5.72 20.89
N ALA A 62 -13.12 7.04 20.71
CA ALA A 62 -12.68 7.74 19.50
C ALA A 62 -11.17 7.62 19.26
N GLY A 63 -10.35 7.65 20.32
CA GLY A 63 -8.90 7.47 20.21
C GLY A 63 -8.53 6.11 19.62
N TYR A 64 -9.11 5.04 20.15
CA TYR A 64 -8.89 3.67 19.66
C TYR A 64 -9.45 3.45 18.24
N ILE A 65 -10.65 3.98 17.95
CA ILE A 65 -11.27 3.86 16.62
C ILE A 65 -10.43 4.56 15.56
N LEU A 66 -9.96 5.79 15.83
CA LEU A 66 -9.17 6.55 14.87
C LEU A 66 -7.78 5.96 14.70
N LEU A 67 -7.11 5.51 15.77
CA LEU A 67 -5.80 4.86 15.69
C LEU A 67 -5.86 3.56 14.88
N SER A 68 -6.85 2.70 15.14
CA SER A 68 -7.05 1.46 14.38
C SER A 68 -7.34 1.74 12.90
N SER A 69 -8.11 2.78 12.60
CA SER A 69 -8.37 3.23 11.23
C SER A 69 -7.10 3.64 10.49
N ILE A 70 -6.20 4.38 11.14
CA ILE A 70 -4.92 4.82 10.56
C ILE A 70 -4.00 3.60 10.27
N TYR A 71 -3.89 2.66 11.22
CA TYR A 71 -3.12 1.44 10.99
C TYR A 71 -3.70 0.57 9.87
N ALA A 72 -5.03 0.45 9.79
CA ALA A 72 -5.71 -0.28 8.73
C ALA A 72 -5.46 0.36 7.35
N ALA A 73 -5.42 1.69 7.25
CA ALA A 73 -5.08 2.39 6.00
C ALA A 73 -3.66 2.04 5.52
N LYS A 74 -2.66 2.07 6.41
CA LYS A 74 -1.28 1.66 6.07
C LYS A 74 -1.19 0.19 5.67
N GLY A 75 -1.92 -0.69 6.37
CA GLY A 75 -2.03 -2.10 6.01
C GLY A 75 -2.60 -2.28 4.60
N LYS A 76 -3.66 -1.53 4.26
CA LYS A 76 -4.25 -1.53 2.91
C LYS A 76 -3.28 -1.04 1.85
N GLU A 77 -2.48 -0.02 2.10
CA GLU A 77 -1.45 0.42 1.15
C GLU A 77 -0.37 -0.64 0.92
N LYS A 78 0.10 -1.29 1.99
CA LYS A 78 1.08 -2.38 1.88
C LYS A 78 0.50 -3.59 1.14
N ILE A 79 -0.74 -3.97 1.43
CA ILE A 79 -1.46 -5.05 0.73
C ILE A 79 -1.73 -4.67 -0.73
N LYS A 80 -2.05 -3.40 -1.01
CA LYS A 80 -2.24 -2.90 -2.38
C LYS A 80 -0.91 -2.96 -3.15
N MET A 81 0.20 -2.55 -2.55
CA MET A 81 1.54 -2.69 -3.12
C MET A 81 1.92 -4.16 -3.39
N LEU A 82 1.60 -5.08 -2.47
CA LEU A 82 1.84 -6.52 -2.64
C LEU A 82 0.89 -7.16 -3.68
N GLY A 83 -0.34 -6.67 -3.78
CA GLY A 83 -1.40 -7.19 -4.65
C GLY A 83 -1.24 -6.83 -6.13
N HIS A 84 -0.41 -5.83 -6.47
CA HIS A 84 -0.16 -5.44 -7.85
C HIS A 84 0.86 -6.31 -8.60
N HIS A 85 1.57 -7.22 -7.90
CA HIS A 85 2.67 -7.99 -8.49
C HIS A 85 2.75 -9.47 -8.07
N SER A 86 1.62 -10.06 -7.68
CA SER A 86 1.55 -11.48 -7.31
C SER A 86 2.04 -12.42 -8.42
N GLU A 87 2.02 -11.98 -9.69
CA GLU A 87 2.58 -12.71 -10.82
C GLU A 87 4.09 -12.90 -10.70
N ARG A 88 4.82 -11.89 -10.21
CA ARG A 88 6.28 -11.98 -10.07
C ARG A 88 6.66 -13.03 -9.05
N LEU A 89 5.92 -13.10 -7.94
CA LEU A 89 6.14 -14.11 -6.92
C LEU A 89 5.81 -15.51 -7.46
N ALA A 90 4.66 -15.67 -8.14
CA ALA A 90 4.27 -16.93 -8.75
C ALA A 90 5.30 -17.41 -9.80
N ILE A 91 5.83 -16.51 -10.62
CA ILE A 91 6.89 -16.80 -11.59
C ILE A 91 8.19 -17.19 -10.89
N ALA A 92 8.59 -16.48 -9.82
CA ALA A 92 9.80 -16.79 -9.07
C ALA A 92 9.73 -18.21 -8.46
N PHE A 93 8.61 -18.56 -7.83
CA PHE A 93 8.39 -19.94 -7.37
C PHE A 93 8.39 -20.93 -8.53
N GLY A 94 7.77 -20.58 -9.66
CA GLY A 94 7.82 -21.39 -10.88
C GLY A 94 9.25 -21.64 -11.37
N LEU A 95 10.12 -20.64 -11.32
CA LEU A 95 11.53 -20.79 -11.73
C LEU A 95 12.32 -21.70 -10.79
N ILE A 96 12.01 -21.70 -9.50
CA ILE A 96 12.69 -22.52 -8.50
C ILE A 96 12.23 -23.98 -8.57
N PHE A 97 10.92 -24.22 -8.68
CA PHE A 97 10.34 -25.54 -8.47
C PHE A 97 9.89 -26.26 -9.76
N ILE A 98 9.65 -25.54 -10.87
CA ILE A 98 9.22 -26.14 -12.12
C ILE A 98 10.45 -26.44 -13.00
N PRO A 99 10.65 -27.69 -13.48
CA PRO A 99 11.76 -28.08 -14.36
C PRO A 99 11.91 -27.18 -15.58
N ARG A 100 13.16 -26.99 -16.05
CA ARG A 100 13.50 -26.06 -17.14
C ARG A 100 12.75 -26.29 -18.45
N HIS A 101 12.39 -27.54 -18.74
CA HIS A 101 11.67 -27.91 -19.98
C HIS A 101 10.15 -27.79 -19.87
N CYS A 102 9.62 -27.41 -18.71
CA CYS A 102 8.20 -27.25 -18.49
C CYS A 102 7.82 -25.76 -18.44
N PRO A 103 6.73 -25.35 -19.11
CA PRO A 103 6.27 -23.97 -19.06
C PRO A 103 5.77 -23.60 -17.65
N ILE A 104 6.01 -22.36 -17.23
CA ILE A 104 5.48 -21.84 -15.96
C ILE A 104 4.07 -21.31 -16.24
N ARG A 105 3.08 -21.77 -15.47
CA ARG A 105 1.68 -21.35 -15.62
C ARG A 105 1.23 -20.56 -14.40
N VAL A 106 0.76 -19.34 -14.61
CA VAL A 106 0.22 -18.46 -13.56
C VAL A 106 -1.22 -18.11 -13.91
N VAL A 107 -2.13 -18.26 -12.95
CA VAL A 107 -3.54 -17.84 -13.10
C VAL A 107 -3.83 -16.77 -12.06
N LYS A 108 -4.44 -15.66 -12.49
CA LYS A 108 -4.85 -14.57 -11.62
C LYS A 108 -6.26 -14.09 -11.96
N ASN A 109 -6.94 -13.56 -10.94
CA ASN A 109 -8.31 -13.02 -11.06
C ASN A 109 -8.36 -11.52 -11.41
N LEU A 110 -7.20 -10.88 -11.57
CA LEU A 110 -7.08 -9.44 -11.91
C LEU A 110 -6.36 -9.27 -13.24
N ARG A 111 -6.57 -8.18 -13.98
CA ARG A 111 -5.80 -7.89 -15.21
C ARG A 111 -4.31 -7.70 -14.89
N VAL A 112 -3.40 -8.22 -15.72
CA VAL A 112 -1.95 -7.98 -15.57
C VAL A 112 -1.65 -6.49 -15.73
N CYS A 113 -0.88 -5.91 -14.82
CA CYS A 113 -0.43 -4.52 -14.95
C CYS A 113 0.75 -4.42 -15.92
N ARG A 114 0.98 -3.24 -16.50
CA ARG A 114 2.07 -2.99 -17.46
C ARG A 114 3.45 -3.40 -16.91
N ASP A 115 3.70 -3.18 -15.62
CA ASP A 115 4.98 -3.51 -14.99
C ASP A 115 5.19 -5.02 -14.80
N CYS A 116 4.13 -5.77 -14.50
CA CYS A 116 4.18 -7.23 -14.46
C CYS A 116 4.32 -7.82 -15.86
N HIS A 117 3.63 -7.23 -16.84
CA HIS A 117 3.74 -7.61 -18.24
C HIS A 117 5.18 -7.48 -18.74
N ASN A 118 5.78 -6.30 -18.56
CA ASN A 118 7.16 -6.05 -18.97
C ASN A 118 8.17 -6.90 -18.21
N ALA A 119 8.01 -7.05 -16.90
CA ALA A 119 8.88 -7.92 -16.10
C ALA A 119 8.83 -9.37 -16.61
N THR A 120 7.65 -9.88 -16.94
CA THR A 120 7.50 -11.26 -17.44
C THR A 120 8.17 -11.45 -18.80
N LYS A 121 8.12 -10.44 -19.69
CA LYS A 121 8.92 -10.44 -20.94
C LYS A 121 10.41 -10.60 -20.63
N TYR A 122 10.97 -9.74 -19.79
CA TYR A 122 12.40 -9.82 -19.44
C TYR A 122 12.77 -11.15 -18.78
N ILE A 123 11.95 -11.64 -17.85
CA ILE A 123 12.18 -12.93 -17.20
C ILE A 123 12.18 -14.06 -18.22
N SER A 124 11.20 -14.10 -19.14
CA SER A 124 11.15 -15.11 -20.20
C SER A 124 12.41 -15.07 -21.06
N LYS A 125 12.87 -13.87 -21.45
CA LYS A 125 14.10 -13.69 -22.24
C LYS A 125 15.36 -14.14 -21.50
N ILE A 126 15.52 -13.78 -20.23
CA ILE A 126 16.73 -14.09 -19.45
C ILE A 126 16.77 -15.58 -19.09
N THR A 127 15.64 -16.13 -18.69
CA THR A 127 15.56 -17.52 -18.20
C THR A 127 15.40 -18.53 -19.34
N GLN A 128 15.11 -18.06 -20.56
CA GLN A 128 14.79 -18.89 -21.72
C GLN A 128 13.64 -19.86 -21.40
N ARG A 129 12.64 -19.37 -20.66
CA ARG A 129 11.45 -20.11 -20.24
C ARG A 129 10.21 -19.53 -20.90
N GLU A 130 9.32 -20.42 -21.33
CA GLU A 130 7.95 -20.06 -21.68
C GLU A 130 7.13 -19.86 -20.39
N ILE A 131 6.44 -18.72 -20.32
CA ILE A 131 5.60 -18.37 -19.18
C ILE A 131 4.20 -18.05 -19.71
N LEU A 132 3.20 -18.80 -19.25
CA LEU A 132 1.81 -18.57 -19.58
C LEU A 132 1.11 -17.91 -18.39
N VAL A 133 0.64 -16.67 -18.57
CA VAL A 133 -0.14 -15.95 -17.57
C VAL A 133 -1.58 -15.82 -18.06
N ARG A 134 -2.53 -16.43 -17.34
CA ARG A 134 -3.95 -16.18 -17.51
C ARG A 134 -4.39 -15.09 -16.54
N ASP A 135 -4.96 -14.03 -17.06
CA ASP A 135 -5.54 -12.95 -16.25
C ASP A 135 -7.06 -12.88 -16.39
N ALA A 136 -7.68 -11.85 -15.80
CA ALA A 136 -9.14 -11.68 -15.84
C ALA A 136 -9.71 -11.43 -17.25
N VAL A 137 -8.86 -11.02 -18.20
CA VAL A 137 -9.25 -10.57 -19.54
C VAL A 137 -8.84 -11.56 -20.61
N ARG A 138 -7.61 -12.10 -20.54
CA ARG A 138 -7.01 -12.91 -21.60
C ARG A 138 -5.86 -13.81 -21.11
N PHE A 139 -5.33 -14.58 -22.05
CA PHE A 139 -4.09 -15.31 -21.90
C PHE A 139 -2.93 -14.51 -22.50
N HIS A 140 -1.80 -14.50 -21.79
CA HIS A 140 -0.54 -13.92 -22.20
C HIS A 140 0.50 -15.03 -22.26
N LEU A 141 0.99 -15.37 -23.45
CA LEU A 141 2.11 -16.26 -23.63
C LEU A 141 3.38 -15.42 -23.80
N PHE A 142 4.28 -15.54 -22.83
CA PHE A 142 5.59 -14.88 -22.86
C PHE A 142 6.66 -15.87 -23.31
N LYS A 143 7.36 -15.50 -24.39
CA LYS A 143 8.44 -16.28 -24.99
C LYS A 143 9.47 -15.34 -25.61
N ASP A 144 10.75 -15.58 -25.33
CA ASP A 144 11.89 -14.83 -25.90
C ASP A 144 11.80 -13.30 -25.74
N GLY A 145 11.15 -12.85 -24.67
CA GLY A 145 10.95 -11.42 -24.42
C GLY A 145 9.80 -10.77 -25.18
N ALA A 146 8.99 -11.55 -25.89
CA ALA A 146 7.74 -11.10 -26.51
C ALA A 146 6.53 -11.65 -25.74
N CYS A 147 5.37 -11.01 -25.93
CA CYS A 147 4.08 -11.48 -25.43
C CYS A 147 3.10 -11.66 -26.60
N SER A 148 2.29 -12.71 -26.56
CA SER A 148 1.24 -12.98 -27.57
C SER A 148 0.17 -11.90 -27.67
N CYS A 149 0.03 -11.00 -26.69
CA CYS A 149 -0.95 -9.92 -26.73
C CYS A 149 -0.53 -8.71 -27.58
N GLY A 150 0.69 -8.69 -28.13
CA GLY A 150 1.19 -7.57 -28.94
C GLY A 150 1.38 -6.27 -28.14
N ASP A 151 1.69 -6.39 -26.84
CA ASP A 151 1.80 -5.27 -25.89
C ASP A 151 0.49 -4.48 -25.64
N PHE A 152 -0.65 -5.02 -26.03
CA PHE A 152 -1.95 -4.59 -25.52
C PHE A 152 -2.16 -5.30 -24.17
N TRP A 153 -1.70 -4.72 -23.06
CA TRP A 153 -1.90 -5.26 -21.69
C TRP A 153 -3.37 -5.15 -21.30
#